data_AF-A0A3R6E5Z5-F1
#
_entry.id   AF-A0A3R6E5Z5-F1
#
_cell.length_a   1.000
_cell.length_b   1.000
_cell.length_c   1.000
_cell.angle_alpha   90.00
_cell.angle_beta   90.00
_cell.angle_gamma   90.00
#
_symmetry.space_group_name_H-M   'P 1'
#
loop_
_entity.id
_entity.type
_entity.pdbx_description
1 polymer ?
#
loop_
_entity_poly.entity_id
_entity_poly.type
_entity_poly.pdbx_seq_one_letter_code
_entity_poly.pdbx_strand_id
1 'polypeptide(L)' 'MKKEIFDFSEALRRMKEGKKVRRVIWEECGAYIYIVSKTIIAVCDEKFFPCVFKDSEDILATDWEEV' A
#
# COMPACT_ATOMS: atom_id res chain seq x y z
N MET A 1 -18.34 5.36 4.98
CA MET A 1 -18.32 4.39 3.87
C MET A 1 -17.29 3.34 4.21
N LYS A 2 -17.61 2.05 4.16
CA LYS A 2 -16.56 1.01 4.25
C LYS A 2 -15.81 1.00 2.92
N LYS A 3 -14.48 1.07 2.98
CA LYS A 3 -13.62 0.89 1.81
C LYS A 3 -13.63 -0.59 1.41
N GLU A 4 -13.42 -0.85 0.12
CA GLU A 4 -13.24 -2.20 -0.38
C GLU A 4 -11.91 -2.75 0.12
N ILE A 5 -11.92 -3.99 0.63
CA ILE A 5 -10.74 -4.69 1.11
C ILE A 5 -10.35 -5.76 0.10
N PHE A 6 -9.06 -5.87 -0.19
CA PHE A 6 -8.51 -6.79 -1.18
C PHE A 6 -7.12 -7.33 -0.80
N ASP A 7 -6.60 -8.25 -1.61
CA ASP A 7 -5.27 -8.85 -1.45
C ASP A 7 -4.15 -8.00 -2.09
N PHE A 8 -2.89 -8.39 -1.85
CA PHE A 8 -1.75 -7.67 -2.41
C PHE A 8 -1.69 -7.71 -3.95
N SER A 9 -2.26 -8.73 -4.61
CA SER A 9 -2.26 -8.80 -6.08
C SER A 9 -3.13 -7.70 -6.67
N GLU A 10 -4.30 -7.47 -6.08
CA GLU A 10 -5.19 -6.37 -6.43
C GLU A 10 -4.58 -5.02 -6.02
N ALA A 11 -3.93 -4.94 -4.85
CA ALA A 11 -3.19 -3.75 -4.44
C ALA A 11 -2.12 -3.38 -5.47
N LEU A 12 -1.35 -4.36 -5.95
CA LEU A 12 -0.33 -4.19 -6.98
C LEU A 12 -0.94 -3.77 -8.33
N ARG A 13 -2.07 -4.36 -8.73
CA ARG A 13 -2.80 -3.96 -9.94
C ARG A 13 -3.19 -2.48 -9.86
N ARG A 14 -3.79 -2.05 -8.76
CA ARG A 14 -4.19 -0.64 -8.53
C ARG A 14 -2.99 0.30 -8.47
N MET A 15 -1.90 -0.09 -7.82
CA MET A 15 -0.66 0.69 -7.83
C MET A 15 -0.11 0.92 -9.24
N LYS A 16 -0.20 -0.09 -10.12
CA LYS A 16 0.18 0.04 -11.54
C LYS A 16 -0.74 1.00 -12.31
N GLU A 17 -1.97 1.18 -11.86
CA GLU A 17 -2.92 2.19 -12.38
C GLU A 17 -2.71 3.59 -11.77
N GLY A 18 -1.68 3.76 -10.94
CA GLY A 18 -1.35 5.03 -10.29
C GLY A 18 -2.13 5.28 -9.00
N LYS A 19 -2.83 4.28 -8.46
CA LYS A 19 -3.56 4.38 -7.19
C LYS A 19 -2.62 4.27 -5.99
N LYS A 20 -3.04 4.87 -4.89
CA LYS A 20 -2.42 4.74 -3.57
C LYS A 20 -3.18 3.68 -2.79
N VAL A 21 -2.46 2.80 -2.13
CA VAL A 21 -3.05 1.71 -1.34
C VAL A 21 -2.36 1.64 0.01
N ARG A 22 -3.05 1.11 1.02
CA ARG A 22 -2.49 0.86 2.35
C ARG A 22 -3.06 -0.42 2.95
N ARG A 23 -2.35 -0.98 3.92
CA ARG A 23 -2.93 -1.93 4.87
C ARG A 23 -3.91 -1.19 5.79
N VAL A 24 -4.98 -1.85 6.21
CA VAL A 24 -5.91 -1.29 7.21
C VAL A 24 -5.16 -0.91 8.50
N ILE A 25 -4.21 -1.73 8.94
CA ILE A 25 -3.39 -1.46 10.14
C ILE A 25 -2.48 -0.22 10.01
N TRP A 26 -2.30 0.33 8.80
CA TRP A 26 -1.51 1.54 8.56
C TRP A 26 -2.34 2.82 8.62
N GLU A 27 -3.67 2.72 8.74
CA GLU A 27 -4.58 3.86 8.76
C GLU A 27 -4.23 4.85 9.87
N GLU A 28 -3.93 4.37 11.07
CA GLU A 28 -3.61 5.22 12.23
C GLU A 28 -2.35 6.07 12.03
N CYS A 29 -1.38 5.57 11.27
CA CYS A 29 -0.14 6.27 10.94
C CYS A 29 -0.25 7.09 9.64
N GLY A 30 -1.42 7.10 8.99
CA GLY A 30 -1.61 7.76 7.69
C GLY A 30 -0.72 7.21 6.58
N ALA A 31 -0.16 6.01 6.75
CA ALA A 31 0.85 5.48 5.85
C ALA A 31 0.22 4.79 4.64
N TYR A 32 0.85 4.93 3.48
CA TYR A 32 0.42 4.28 2.24
C TYR A 32 1.58 4.04 1.29
N ILE A 33 1.36 3.18 0.29
CA ILE A 33 2.30 2.89 -0.78
C ILE A 33 1.70 3.18 -2.15
N TYR A 34 2.58 3.45 -3.12
CA TYR A 34 2.24 3.66 -4.53
C TYR A 34 3.47 3.42 -5.41
N ILE A 35 3.28 3.24 -6.71
CA ILE A 35 4.40 3.06 -7.65
C ILE A 35 4.80 4.40 -8.27
N VAL A 36 6.10 4.70 -8.22
CA VAL A 36 6.74 5.75 -9.01
C VAL A 36 7.72 5.10 -9.97
N SER A 37 7.46 5.26 -11.27
CA SER A 37 8.19 4.58 -12.36
C SER A 37 8.19 3.06 -12.24
N LYS A 38 9.06 2.48 -11.42
CA LYS A 38 9.17 1.02 -11.18
C LYS A 38 9.44 0.68 -9.71
N THR A 39 9.38 1.66 -8.83
CA THR A 39 9.68 1.51 -7.41
C THR A 39 8.42 1.75 -6.59
N ILE A 40 8.14 0.85 -5.66
CA ILE A 40 7.09 1.07 -4.66
C ILE A 40 7.66 2.05 -3.62
N ILE A 41 6.98 3.17 -3.43
CA ILE A 41 7.33 4.22 -2.46
C ILE A 41 6.34 4.15 -1.32
N ALA A 42 6.84 4.10 -0.09
CA ALA A 42 6.06 4.29 1.12
C ALA A 42 6.06 5.77 1.53
N VAL A 43 4.89 6.26 1.92
CA VAL A 43 4.71 7.58 2.52
C VAL A 43 4.22 7.40 3.94
N CYS A 44 4.86 8.08 4.87
CA CYS A 44 4.47 8.17 6.27
C CYS A 44 4.97 9.51 6.81
N ASP A 45 4.10 10.28 7.47
CA ASP A 45 4.41 11.62 7.99
C ASP A 45 5.10 12.54 6.96
N GLU A 46 4.54 12.62 5.74
CA GLU A 46 5.07 13.41 4.61
C GLU A 46 6.49 13.03 4.14
N LYS A 47 7.07 11.95 4.67
CA LYS A 47 8.37 11.42 4.27
C LYS A 47 8.20 10.28 3.27
N PHE A 48 9.12 10.21 2.31
CA PHE A 48 9.11 9.25 1.23
C PHE A 48 10.27 8.28 1.39
N PHE A 49 9.98 6.98 1.36
CA PHE A 49 10.97 5.93 1.50
C PHE A 49 10.76 4.86 0.43
N PRO A 50 11.82 4.24 -0.12
CA PRO A 50 11.67 3.00 -0.87
C PRO A 50 10.97 1.96 0.03
N CYS A 51 9.86 1.40 -0.43
CA CYS A 51 9.18 0.36 0.30
C CYS A 51 10.00 -0.93 0.23
N VAL A 52 10.40 -1.43 1.40
CA VAL A 52 11.11 -2.70 1.55
C VAL A 52 10.23 -3.60 2.39
N PHE A 53 9.61 -4.60 1.75
CA PHE A 53 8.91 -5.67 2.45
C PHE A 53 9.96 -6.55 3.13
N LYS A 54 10.06 -6.46 4.46
CA LYS A 54 11.05 -7.20 5.26
C LYS A 54 10.73 -8.69 5.34
N ASP A 55 9.46 -9.03 5.22
CA ASP A 55 8.91 -10.36 5.24
C ASP A 55 7.76 -10.46 4.23
N SER A 56 7.17 -11.65 4.13
CA SER A 56 6.04 -11.91 3.25
C SER A 56 4.70 -11.52 3.87
N GLU A 57 4.62 -11.04 5.13
CA GLU A 57 3.34 -10.81 5.80
C GLU A 57 2.51 -9.76 5.07
N ASP A 58 3.14 -8.67 4.63
CA ASP A 58 2.49 -7.63 3.84
C ASP A 58 2.03 -8.11 2.46
N ILE A 59 2.81 -8.99 1.84
CA ILE A 59 2.50 -9.54 0.51
C ILE A 59 1.37 -10.58 0.60
N LEU A 60 1.30 -11.34 1.69
CA LEU A 60 0.27 -12.37 1.92
C LEU A 60 -1.01 -11.79 2.55
N ALA A 61 -0.98 -10.52 2.93
CA ALA A 61 -2.09 -9.85 3.57
C ALA A 61 -3.30 -9.66 2.63
N THR A 62 -4.48 -9.72 3.23
CA THR A 62 -5.78 -9.58 2.56
C THR A 62 -6.59 -8.38 3.09
N ASP A 63 -5.93 -7.45 3.79
CA ASP A 63 -6.50 -6.24 4.37
C ASP A 63 -5.92 -4.97 3.71
N TRP A 64 -5.76 -5.00 2.38
CA TRP A 64 -5.39 -3.82 1.60
C TRP A 64 -6.63 -3.02 1.20
N GLU A 65 -6.51 -1.70 1.17
CA GLU A 65 -7.55 -0.79 0.71
C GLU A 65 -6.96 0.40 -0.07
N GLU A 66 -7.77 1.03 -0.91
CA GLU A 66 -7.42 2.28 -1.60
C GLU A 66 -7.46 3.47 -0.62
N VAL A 67 -6.50 4.39 -0.74
CA VAL A 67 -6.40 5.60 0.12
C VAL A 67 -7.37 6.67 -0.31
#